data_AF-F8Q1A4-F1
#
_entry.id   AF-F8Q1A4-F1
#
_cell.length_a   1.000
_cell.length_b   1.000
_cell.length_c   1.000
_cell.angle_alpha   90.00
_cell.angle_beta   90.00
_cell.angle_gamma   90.00
#
_symmetry.space_group_name_H-M   'P 1'
#
loop_
_entity.id
_entity.type
_entity.pdbx_description
1 polymer ?
#
loop_
_entity_poly.entity_id
_entity_poly.type
_entity_poly.pdbx_seq_one_letter_code
_entity_poly.pdbx_strand_id
1 'polypeptide(L)'
;MSRDTVTRVANLEVQIGSMLNNQENMSEDLASDRKGLAHLEETILKLELVSCEELLRRAYIQFSKDYVGKEDFALKSAGARVVKSLTSSSSLCPSRSFWPFSTSPQCTHNPDIVLNEDLHAGSCWKVEETPSQLGIALAEPIVITDITIDHIPQELTHEIGLAPKNIVVWGVLDGQDNIEKTICISFRTG
;
A
#
# COMPACT_ATOMS: atom_id res chain seq x y z
N MET A 1 18.90 47.63 76.40
CA MET A 1 18.10 47.30 75.20
C MET A 1 16.63 47.34 75.58
N SER A 2 15.78 48.03 74.81
CA SER A 2 14.35 48.18 75.11
C SER A 2 13.61 46.84 74.88
N ARG A 3 12.58 46.54 75.68
CA ARG A 3 11.73 45.33 75.53
C ARG A 3 11.12 45.22 74.11
N ASP A 4 10.92 46.35 73.44
CA ASP A 4 10.38 46.42 72.08
C ASP A 4 11.35 45.87 71.02
N THR A 5 12.66 46.00 71.20
CA THR A 5 13.64 45.51 70.21
C THR A 5 13.72 43.99 70.24
N VAL A 6 13.59 43.37 71.41
CA VAL A 6 13.62 41.90 71.58
C VAL A 6 12.40 41.24 70.94
N THR A 7 11.22 41.81 71.16
CA THR A 7 9.96 41.29 70.59
C THR A 7 9.93 41.38 69.05
N ARG A 8 10.49 42.47 68.50
CA ARG A 8 10.59 42.64 67.04
C ARG A 8 11.55 41.65 66.40
N VAL A 9 12.67 41.33 67.04
CA VAL A 9 13.61 40.31 66.54
C VAL A 9 12.97 38.94 66.54
N ALA A 10 12.28 38.54 67.61
CA ALA A 10 11.60 37.25 67.69
C ALA A 10 10.51 37.08 66.61
N ASN A 11 9.71 38.13 66.34
CA ASN A 11 8.71 38.09 65.27
C ASN A 11 9.34 37.98 63.88
N LEU A 12 10.47 38.65 63.65
CA LEU A 12 11.20 38.55 62.39
C LEU A 12 11.81 37.15 62.20
N GLU A 13 12.33 36.51 63.24
CA GLU A 13 12.84 35.14 63.18
C GLU A 13 11.74 34.14 62.78
N VAL A 14 10.55 34.27 63.37
CA VAL A 14 9.38 33.45 63.00
C VAL A 14 8.99 33.69 61.54
N GLN A 15 8.95 34.95 61.11
CA GLN A 15 8.60 35.32 59.74
C GLN A 15 9.63 34.77 58.74
N ILE A 16 10.93 34.89 59.03
CA ILE A 16 12.01 34.32 58.21
C ILE A 16 11.87 32.79 58.15
N GLY A 17 11.63 32.12 59.27
CA GLY A 17 11.42 30.67 59.31
C GLY A 17 10.26 30.22 58.42
N SER A 18 9.13 30.93 58.46
CA SER A 18 7.99 30.63 57.59
C SER A 18 8.28 30.84 56.10
N MET A 19 9.06 31.87 55.75
CA MET A 19 9.47 32.13 54.38
C MET A 19 10.42 31.07 53.84
N LEU A 20 11.37 30.62 54.67
CA LEU A 20 12.31 29.54 54.30
C LEU A 20 11.56 28.23 54.07
N ASN A 21 10.62 27.87 54.94
CA ASN A 21 9.80 26.68 54.78
C ASN A 21 8.94 26.73 53.51
N ASN A 22 8.36 27.90 53.19
CA ASN A 22 7.61 28.08 51.95
C ASN A 22 8.50 27.99 50.70
N GLN A 23 9.76 28.46 50.78
CA GLN A 23 10.73 28.29 49.69
C GLN A 23 11.11 26.82 49.48
N GLU A 24 11.30 26.06 50.56
CA GLU A 24 11.63 24.64 50.49
C GLU A 24 10.49 23.84 49.85
N ASN A 25 9.25 24.01 50.32
CA ASN A 25 8.07 23.37 49.74
C ASN A 25 7.91 23.70 48.25
N MET A 26 8.08 24.97 47.87
CA MET A 26 7.99 25.39 46.47
C MET A 26 9.08 24.75 45.59
N SER A 27 10.24 24.47 46.16
CA SER A 27 11.34 23.79 45.45
C SER A 27 11.04 22.30 45.23
N GLU A 28 10.36 21.66 46.18
CA GLU A 28 9.93 20.26 46.07
C GLU A 28 8.81 20.11 45.02
N ASP A 29 7.84 21.03 45.02
CA ASP A 29 6.76 21.05 44.02
C ASP A 29 7.33 21.19 42.60
N LEU A 30 8.26 22.14 42.39
CA LEU A 30 8.94 22.31 41.10
C LEU A 30 9.77 21.08 40.69
N ALA A 31 10.36 20.38 41.65
CA ALA A 31 11.09 19.14 41.36
C ALA A 31 10.14 17.99 40.98
N SER A 32 8.96 17.93 41.59
CA SER A 32 7.89 16.98 41.25
C SER A 32 7.35 17.24 39.85
N ASP A 33 7.02 18.49 39.52
CA ASP A 33 6.54 18.88 38.20
C ASP A 33 7.56 18.56 37.11
N ARG A 34 8.86 18.83 37.36
CA ARG A 34 9.92 18.48 36.40
C ARG A 34 10.01 16.97 36.15
N LYS A 35 9.81 16.14 37.18
CA LYS A 35 9.74 14.68 37.01
C LYS A 35 8.51 14.28 36.20
N GLY A 36 7.36 14.91 36.45
CA GLY A 36 6.14 14.69 35.68
C GLY A 36 6.32 15.02 34.20
N LEU A 37 6.98 16.15 33.89
CA LEU A 37 7.27 16.57 32.53
C LEU A 37 8.17 15.58 31.78
N ALA A 38 9.25 15.13 32.42
CA ALA A 38 10.17 14.14 31.84
C ALA A 38 9.47 12.80 31.56
N HIS A 39 8.55 12.37 32.43
CA HIS A 39 7.77 11.15 32.21
C HIS A 39 6.80 11.32 31.04
N LEU A 40 6.12 12.46 30.94
CA LEU A 40 5.24 12.80 29.82
C LEU A 40 6.00 12.79 28.49
N GLU A 41 7.18 13.41 28.41
CA GLU A 41 8.02 13.39 27.21
C GLU A 41 8.40 11.97 26.79
N GLU A 42 8.83 11.11 27.74
CA GLU A 42 9.14 9.72 27.45
C GLU A 42 7.92 8.93 26.93
N THR A 43 6.73 9.22 27.48
CA THR A 43 5.49 8.55 27.10
C THR A 43 5.04 8.98 25.70
N ILE A 44 5.15 10.27 25.37
CA ILE A 44 4.85 10.82 24.05
C ILE A 44 5.76 10.17 23.00
N LEU A 45 7.07 10.10 23.25
CA LEU A 45 8.03 9.47 22.34
C LEU A 45 7.72 7.98 22.10
N LYS A 46 7.34 7.25 23.16
CA LYS A 46 6.94 5.84 23.04
C LYS A 46 5.69 5.67 22.19
N LEU A 47 4.68 6.53 22.35
CA LEU A 47 3.43 6.48 21.59
C LEU A 47 3.66 6.78 20.09
N GLU A 48 4.46 7.79 19.77
CA GLU A 48 4.80 8.14 18.39
C GLU A 48 5.54 6.99 17.68
N LEU A 49 6.48 6.34 18.38
CA LEU A 49 7.26 5.23 17.82
C LEU A 49 6.39 3.99 17.54
N VAL A 50 5.54 3.60 18.50
CA VAL A 50 4.63 2.45 18.35
C VAL A 50 3.65 2.67 17.20
N SER A 51 3.16 3.90 17.02
CA SER A 51 2.28 4.24 15.90
C SER A 51 2.99 4.09 14.55
N CYS A 52 4.25 4.50 14.44
CA CYS A 52 5.00 4.42 13.19
C CYS A 52 5.31 2.96 12.79
N GLU A 53 5.74 2.14 13.75
CA GLU A 53 6.04 0.72 13.52
C GLU A 53 4.81 -0.04 13.02
N GLU A 54 3.65 0.18 13.65
CA GLU A 54 2.41 -0.47 13.26
C GLU A 54 1.95 -0.04 11.86
N LEU A 55 2.10 1.24 11.50
CA LEU A 55 1.80 1.72 10.16
C LEU A 55 2.71 1.11 9.09
N LEU A 56 4.02 1.06 9.36
CA LEU A 56 4.99 0.42 8.47
C LEU A 56 4.68 -1.07 8.31
N ARG A 57 4.37 -1.77 9.40
CA ARG A 57 3.98 -3.17 9.38
C ARG A 57 2.74 -3.42 8.54
N ARG A 58 1.70 -2.59 8.68
CA ARG A 58 0.48 -2.69 7.87
C ARG A 58 0.76 -2.45 6.39
N ALA A 59 1.51 -1.40 6.06
CA ALA A 59 1.90 -1.12 4.69
C ALA A 59 2.70 -2.28 4.07
N TYR A 60 3.64 -2.85 4.83
CA TYR A 60 4.42 -4.01 4.40
C TYR A 60 3.57 -5.26 4.19
N ILE A 61 2.66 -5.57 5.12
CA ILE A 61 1.75 -6.71 4.99
C ILE A 61 0.85 -6.53 3.76
N GLN A 62 0.34 -5.33 3.50
CA GLN A 62 -0.47 -5.06 2.33
C GLN A 62 0.32 -5.21 1.03
N PHE A 63 1.56 -4.69 1.02
CA PHE A 63 2.49 -4.86 -0.09
C PHE A 63 2.79 -6.34 -0.36
N SER A 64 2.98 -7.15 0.69
CA SER A 64 3.25 -8.59 0.56
C SER A 64 2.08 -9.42 0.03
N LYS A 65 0.92 -8.81 -0.16
CA LYS A 65 -0.31 -9.45 -0.65
C LYS A 65 -0.77 -8.86 -1.99
N ASP A 66 0.18 -8.41 -2.80
CA ASP A 66 -0.03 -7.77 -4.10
C ASP A 66 -1.05 -6.63 -4.06
N TYR A 67 -1.11 -5.89 -2.95
CA TYR A 67 -2.03 -4.78 -2.67
C TYR A 67 -3.52 -5.12 -2.60
N VAL A 68 -3.99 -6.22 -3.20
CA VAL A 68 -5.41 -6.61 -3.23
C VAL A 68 -5.78 -7.46 -2.01
N GLY A 69 -4.89 -8.37 -1.59
CA GLY A 69 -5.15 -9.25 -0.46
C GLY A 69 -6.22 -10.32 -0.71
N LYS A 70 -6.51 -10.63 -1.98
CA LYS A 70 -7.40 -11.70 -2.42
C LYS A 70 -6.63 -12.66 -3.32
N GLU A 71 -7.09 -13.90 -3.39
CA GLU A 71 -6.52 -14.91 -4.27
C GLU A 71 -6.79 -14.56 -5.75
N ASP A 72 -5.78 -14.70 -6.60
CA ASP A 72 -5.88 -14.51 -8.03
C ASP A 72 -6.09 -15.85 -8.75
N PHE A 73 -7.34 -16.14 -9.12
CA PHE A 73 -7.71 -17.33 -9.87
C PHE A 73 -7.35 -17.27 -11.36
N ALA A 74 -6.95 -16.11 -11.87
CA ALA A 74 -6.43 -15.93 -13.22
C ALA A 74 -4.90 -16.08 -13.26
N LEU A 75 -4.25 -16.32 -12.13
CA LEU A 75 -2.80 -16.45 -12.03
C LEU A 75 -2.26 -17.73 -12.69
N LYS A 76 -1.23 -17.59 -13.52
CA LYS A 76 -0.61 -18.72 -14.23
C LYS A 76 0.03 -19.74 -13.29
N SER A 77 0.71 -19.28 -12.24
CA SER A 77 1.32 -20.15 -11.23
C SER A 77 0.27 -20.91 -10.42
N ALA A 78 -0.97 -20.39 -10.31
CA ALA A 78 -2.12 -21.07 -9.73
C ALA A 78 -2.80 -22.08 -10.70
N GLY A 79 -2.43 -22.09 -11.99
CA GLY A 79 -2.93 -23.04 -12.98
C GLY A 79 -3.87 -22.44 -14.03
N ALA A 80 -4.11 -21.13 -14.00
CA ALA A 80 -4.87 -20.46 -15.05
C ALA A 80 -4.11 -20.44 -16.39
N ARG A 81 -4.85 -20.31 -17.49
CA ARG A 81 -4.27 -20.33 -18.83
C ARG A 81 -5.05 -19.49 -19.84
N VAL A 82 -4.35 -19.00 -20.85
CA VAL A 82 -4.97 -18.33 -21.99
C VAL A 82 -5.63 -19.37 -22.92
N VAL A 83 -6.88 -19.11 -23.28
CA VAL A 83 -7.63 -19.88 -24.27
C VAL A 83 -7.36 -19.30 -25.65
N LYS A 84 -6.30 -19.81 -26.31
CA LYS A 84 -5.80 -19.26 -27.60
C LYS A 84 -6.87 -19.13 -28.69
N SER A 85 -7.87 -20.01 -28.73
CA SER A 85 -8.96 -19.95 -29.71
C SER A 85 -9.93 -18.78 -29.49
N LEU A 86 -9.91 -18.16 -28.31
CA LEU A 86 -10.73 -17.00 -27.93
C LEU A 86 -9.89 -15.73 -27.74
N THR A 87 -8.60 -15.77 -28.10
CA THR A 87 -7.66 -14.67 -27.87
C THR A 87 -7.16 -14.11 -29.20
N SER A 88 -7.18 -12.79 -29.33
CA SER A 88 -6.68 -12.06 -30.48
C SER A 88 -5.16 -12.18 -30.65
N SER A 89 -4.68 -11.89 -31.86
CA SER A 89 -3.25 -11.91 -32.18
C SER A 89 -2.47 -10.83 -31.43
N SER A 90 -1.22 -11.16 -31.08
CA SER A 90 -0.25 -10.20 -30.54
C SER A 90 0.37 -9.36 -31.64
N SER A 91 0.72 -8.11 -31.32
CA SER A 91 1.54 -7.28 -32.19
C SER A 91 2.92 -7.91 -32.41
N LEU A 92 3.41 -7.86 -33.65
CA LEU A 92 4.75 -8.33 -33.98
C LEU A 92 5.80 -7.52 -33.21
N CYS A 93 6.73 -8.25 -32.60
CA CYS A 93 7.91 -7.64 -32.02
C CYS A 93 8.83 -7.14 -33.14
N PRO A 94 9.40 -5.94 -33.05
CA PRO A 94 10.39 -5.48 -34.01
C PRO A 94 11.51 -6.53 -34.16
N SER A 95 11.68 -7.03 -35.38
CA SER A 95 12.73 -8.01 -35.67
C SER A 95 14.09 -7.43 -35.29
N ARG A 96 14.92 -8.24 -34.62
CA ARG A 96 16.28 -7.89 -34.21
C ARG A 96 16.99 -7.14 -35.33
N SER A 97 17.45 -5.93 -35.05
CA SER A 97 18.61 -5.39 -35.75
C SER A 97 19.75 -6.38 -35.51
N PHE A 98 20.33 -6.92 -36.58
CA PHE A 98 21.40 -7.93 -36.57
C PHE A 98 22.73 -7.31 -36.10
N TRP A 99 22.72 -6.60 -34.98
CA TRP A 99 23.91 -6.02 -34.37
C TRP A 99 24.46 -7.03 -33.36
N PRO A 100 25.66 -7.58 -33.57
CA PRO A 100 26.21 -8.68 -32.76
C PRO A 100 26.53 -8.32 -31.30
N PHE A 101 26.25 -7.08 -30.89
CA PHE A 101 26.50 -6.54 -29.55
C PHE A 101 25.25 -5.99 -28.85
N SER A 102 24.06 -6.14 -29.44
CA SER A 102 22.82 -5.68 -28.83
C SER A 102 22.13 -6.83 -28.10
N THR A 103 22.23 -6.86 -26.77
CA THR A 103 21.33 -7.63 -25.90
C THR A 103 20.03 -6.86 -25.72
N SER A 104 19.28 -6.66 -26.82
CA SER A 104 17.94 -6.10 -26.70
C SER A 104 17.02 -7.18 -26.11
N PRO A 105 16.28 -6.90 -25.02
CA PRO A 105 15.42 -7.87 -24.39
C PRO A 105 14.43 -8.40 -25.42
N GLN A 106 14.29 -9.73 -25.46
CA GLN A 106 13.36 -10.40 -26.36
C GLN A 106 11.95 -9.92 -26.01
N CYS A 107 11.39 -9.02 -26.83
CA CYS A 107 10.01 -8.60 -26.66
C CYS A 107 9.13 -9.86 -26.72
N THR A 108 8.45 -10.17 -25.62
CA THR A 108 7.60 -11.35 -25.48
C THR A 108 6.18 -10.88 -25.20
N HIS A 109 5.59 -10.19 -26.18
CA HIS A 109 4.18 -9.77 -26.14
C HIS A 109 3.22 -10.94 -26.36
N ASN A 110 3.48 -12.12 -25.82
CA ASN A 110 2.55 -13.26 -25.90
C ASN A 110 1.41 -13.01 -24.88
N PRO A 111 0.12 -13.26 -25.21
CA PRO A 111 -0.99 -13.12 -24.26
C PRO A 111 -0.80 -13.89 -22.95
N ASP A 112 -0.03 -14.98 -22.94
CA ASP A 112 0.30 -15.74 -21.72
C ASP A 112 0.98 -14.87 -20.64
N ILE A 113 1.56 -13.72 -21.00
CA ILE A 113 2.21 -12.81 -20.05
C ILE A 113 1.22 -12.07 -19.16
N VAL A 114 -0.04 -11.92 -19.59
CA VAL A 114 -1.09 -11.22 -18.83
C VAL A 114 -1.42 -11.94 -17.51
N LEU A 115 -1.14 -13.25 -17.44
CA LEU A 115 -1.42 -14.08 -16.27
C LEU A 115 -0.18 -14.24 -15.35
N ASN A 116 0.90 -13.51 -15.61
CA ASN A 116 2.10 -13.52 -14.78
C ASN A 116 2.06 -12.39 -13.73
N GLU A 117 2.80 -12.56 -12.64
CA GLU A 117 2.95 -11.59 -11.54
C GLU A 117 3.85 -10.37 -11.92
N ASP A 118 4.46 -10.40 -13.11
CA ASP A 118 5.46 -9.44 -13.53
C ASP A 118 4.82 -8.17 -14.16
N LEU A 119 4.86 -7.06 -13.42
CA LEU A 119 4.39 -5.74 -13.85
C LEU A 119 5.53 -4.80 -14.29
N HIS A 120 6.71 -5.32 -14.65
CA HIS A 120 7.79 -4.46 -15.15
C HIS A 120 7.50 -3.90 -16.55
N ALA A 121 8.14 -2.79 -16.89
CA ALA A 121 8.02 -2.17 -18.21
C ALA A 121 8.45 -3.16 -19.32
N GLY A 122 7.56 -3.40 -20.28
CA GLY A 122 7.77 -4.36 -21.37
C GLY A 122 7.21 -5.77 -21.10
N SER A 123 6.87 -6.10 -19.85
CA SER A 123 6.21 -7.34 -19.46
C SER A 123 4.69 -7.24 -19.66
N CYS A 124 4.25 -6.93 -20.88
CA CYS A 124 2.84 -6.76 -21.21
C CYS A 124 2.47 -7.39 -22.54
N TRP A 125 1.19 -7.75 -22.68
CA TRP A 125 0.61 -8.17 -23.95
C TRP A 125 0.21 -6.95 -24.78
N LYS A 126 0.86 -6.78 -25.93
CA LYS A 126 0.54 -5.72 -26.88
C LYS A 126 -0.30 -6.28 -28.01
N VAL A 127 -1.44 -5.63 -28.25
CA VAL A 127 -2.41 -6.01 -29.29
C VAL A 127 -2.13 -5.25 -30.58
N GLU A 128 -2.38 -5.88 -31.72
CA GLU A 128 -2.19 -5.26 -33.03
C GLU A 128 -3.32 -4.29 -33.38
N GLU A 129 -4.56 -4.67 -33.05
CA GLU A 129 -5.76 -3.90 -33.37
C GLU A 129 -6.72 -3.83 -32.17
N THR A 130 -7.55 -2.79 -32.15
CA THR A 130 -8.67 -2.66 -31.21
C THR A 130 -9.98 -2.52 -31.99
N PRO A 131 -11.07 -3.22 -31.61
CA PRO A 131 -11.23 -4.05 -30.42
C PRO A 131 -10.44 -5.37 -30.48
N SER A 132 -9.98 -5.85 -29.32
CA SER A 132 -9.30 -7.12 -29.14
C SER A 132 -9.96 -7.93 -28.02
N GLN A 133 -9.68 -9.23 -27.99
CA GLN A 133 -10.26 -10.16 -27.04
C GLN A 133 -9.18 -11.03 -26.39
N LEU A 134 -9.34 -11.31 -25.10
CA LEU A 134 -8.52 -12.24 -24.33
C LEU A 134 -9.43 -13.28 -23.67
N GLY A 135 -9.23 -14.56 -24.01
CA GLY A 135 -9.87 -15.67 -23.33
C GLY A 135 -9.00 -16.21 -22.20
N ILE A 136 -9.55 -16.29 -20.99
CA ILE A 136 -8.87 -16.82 -19.80
C ILE A 136 -9.68 -17.99 -19.25
N ALA A 137 -9.04 -19.14 -19.06
CA ALA A 137 -9.55 -20.23 -18.25
C ALA A 137 -8.93 -20.11 -16.85
N LEU A 138 -9.78 -19.89 -15.86
CA LEU A 138 -9.38 -19.79 -14.45
C LEU A 138 -8.85 -21.13 -13.94
N ALA A 139 -8.07 -21.08 -12.86
CA ALA A 139 -7.52 -22.26 -12.20
C ALA A 139 -8.63 -23.23 -11.73
N GLU A 140 -9.79 -22.69 -11.33
CA GLU A 140 -10.97 -23.46 -10.94
C GLU A 140 -12.27 -22.67 -11.17
N PRO A 141 -13.45 -23.32 -11.12
CA PRO A 141 -14.73 -22.64 -11.22
C PRO A 141 -15.03 -21.81 -9.97
N ILE A 142 -15.24 -20.50 -10.14
CA ILE A 142 -15.48 -19.56 -9.05
C ILE A 142 -16.70 -18.66 -9.31
N VAL A 143 -17.17 -17.99 -8.26
CA VAL A 143 -18.05 -16.82 -8.38
C VAL A 143 -17.17 -15.57 -8.37
N ILE A 144 -17.14 -14.85 -9.49
CA ILE A 144 -16.33 -13.64 -9.62
C ILE A 144 -16.94 -12.52 -8.78
N THR A 145 -16.17 -12.00 -7.82
CA THR A 145 -16.57 -10.86 -6.99
C THR A 145 -15.83 -9.57 -7.38
N ASP A 146 -14.59 -9.69 -7.82
CA ASP A 146 -13.69 -8.59 -8.11
C ASP A 146 -12.85 -8.94 -9.34
N ILE A 147 -12.43 -7.90 -10.06
CA ILE A 147 -11.55 -8.01 -11.22
C ILE A 147 -10.51 -6.91 -11.09
N THR A 148 -9.25 -7.27 -11.25
CA THR A 148 -8.10 -6.36 -11.22
C THR A 148 -7.50 -6.25 -12.62
N ILE A 149 -7.12 -5.03 -13.00
CA ILE A 149 -6.49 -4.74 -14.28
C ILE A 149 -5.33 -3.81 -13.98
N ASP A 150 -4.12 -4.33 -14.17
CA ASP A 150 -2.90 -3.60 -13.87
C ASP A 150 -2.27 -2.99 -15.12
N HIS A 151 -1.66 -1.82 -14.94
CA HIS A 151 -0.83 -1.17 -15.93
C HIS A 151 0.32 -0.47 -15.21
N ILE A 152 1.48 -0.38 -15.88
CA ILE A 152 2.63 0.34 -15.33
C ILE A 152 2.30 1.82 -15.05
N PRO A 153 2.90 2.42 -14.01
CA PRO A 153 2.70 3.83 -13.66
C PRO A 153 3.02 4.77 -14.82
N GLN A 154 2.33 5.90 -14.90
CA GLN A 154 2.53 6.89 -15.96
C GLN A 154 3.97 7.42 -16.00
N GLU A 155 4.63 7.52 -14.85
CA GLU A 155 6.01 7.99 -14.70
C GLU A 155 7.03 7.03 -15.36
N LEU A 156 6.65 5.77 -15.58
CA LEU A 156 7.50 4.71 -16.11
C LEU A 156 7.19 4.36 -17.57
N THR A 157 6.27 5.09 -18.23
CA THR A 157 5.89 4.82 -19.62
C THR A 157 5.62 6.06 -20.44
N HIS A 158 6.13 6.07 -21.66
CA HIS A 158 5.78 7.09 -22.67
C HIS A 158 4.51 6.72 -23.46
N GLU A 159 4.01 5.49 -23.30
CA GLU A 159 2.89 4.94 -24.07
C GLU A 159 1.63 4.74 -23.20
N ILE A 160 1.38 5.61 -22.19
CA ILE A 160 0.20 5.50 -21.31
C ILE A 160 -1.13 5.47 -22.08
N GLY A 161 -1.16 6.08 -23.28
CA GLY A 161 -2.32 6.04 -24.16
C GLY A 161 -2.70 4.65 -24.69
N LEU A 162 -1.82 3.66 -24.57
CA LEU A 162 -2.07 2.27 -24.92
C LEU A 162 -2.76 1.47 -23.81
N ALA A 163 -2.88 2.04 -22.60
CA ALA A 163 -3.60 1.41 -21.51
C ALA A 163 -5.08 1.19 -21.91
N PRO A 164 -5.68 0.04 -21.55
CA PRO A 164 -7.05 -0.26 -21.95
C PRO A 164 -8.04 0.68 -21.25
N LYS A 165 -8.93 1.29 -22.05
CA LYS A 165 -9.90 2.31 -21.59
C LYS A 165 -11.33 1.78 -21.39
N ASN A 166 -11.78 0.95 -22.33
CA ASN A 166 -13.13 0.39 -22.31
C ASN A 166 -12.99 -1.12 -22.33
N ILE A 167 -13.47 -1.78 -21.29
CA ILE A 167 -13.33 -3.23 -21.10
C ILE A 167 -14.71 -3.80 -20.82
N VAL A 168 -15.05 -4.87 -21.52
CA VAL A 168 -16.27 -5.64 -21.27
C VAL A 168 -15.86 -7.04 -20.87
N VAL A 169 -16.36 -7.50 -19.72
CA VAL A 169 -16.07 -8.82 -19.18
C VAL A 169 -17.28 -9.71 -19.36
N TRP A 170 -17.03 -10.90 -19.89
CA TRP A 170 -18.03 -11.94 -20.11
C TRP A 170 -17.63 -13.19 -19.34
N GLY A 171 -18.55 -13.75 -18.57
CA GLY A 171 -18.41 -15.10 -18.03
C GLY A 171 -18.81 -16.13 -19.08
N VAL A 172 -17.90 -17.03 -19.45
CA VAL A 172 -18.22 -18.20 -20.27
C VAL A 172 -18.45 -19.37 -19.34
N LEU A 173 -19.62 -20.00 -19.48
CA LEU A 173 -20.14 -20.98 -18.54
C LEU A 173 -20.25 -22.32 -19.27
N ASP A 174 -19.49 -23.30 -18.80
CA ASP A 174 -19.60 -24.67 -19.28
C ASP A 174 -20.67 -25.41 -18.47
N GLY A 175 -21.67 -25.99 -19.15
CA GLY A 175 -22.75 -26.76 -18.52
C GLY A 175 -23.99 -25.94 -18.12
N GLN A 176 -25.16 -26.59 -18.16
CA GLN A 176 -26.47 -25.97 -17.98
C GLN A 176 -26.62 -25.20 -16.64
N ASP A 177 -26.08 -25.73 -15.55
CA ASP A 177 -26.20 -25.18 -14.19
C ASP A 177 -25.44 -23.86 -13.99
N ASN A 178 -24.44 -23.61 -14.83
CA ASN A 178 -23.62 -22.41 -14.76
C ASN A 178 -24.32 -21.23 -15.48
N ILE A 179 -25.08 -21.50 -16.54
CA ILE A 179 -25.79 -20.49 -17.37
C ILE A 179 -26.76 -19.64 -16.53
N GLU A 180 -27.41 -20.22 -15.52
CA GLU A 180 -28.36 -19.51 -14.63
C GLU A 180 -27.71 -18.46 -13.73
N LYS A 181 -26.38 -18.46 -13.60
CA LYS A 181 -25.61 -17.56 -12.73
C LYS A 181 -24.83 -16.48 -13.49
N THR A 182 -25.14 -16.26 -14.77
CA THR A 182 -24.40 -15.35 -15.64
C THR A 182 -24.50 -13.89 -15.18
N ILE A 183 -23.35 -13.22 -15.07
CA ILE A 183 -23.27 -11.76 -14.88
C ILE A 183 -22.46 -11.18 -16.05
N CYS A 184 -22.99 -10.15 -16.71
CA CYS A 184 -22.25 -9.33 -17.67
C CYS A 184 -21.90 -8.01 -17.00
N ILE A 185 -20.61 -7.64 -16.99
CA ILE A 185 -20.14 -6.40 -16.38
C ILE A 185 -19.32 -5.61 -17.40
N SER A 186 -19.69 -4.35 -17.61
CA SER A 186 -18.95 -3.42 -18.45
C SER A 186 -18.27 -2.36 -17.60
N PHE A 187 -16.98 -2.14 -17.80
CA PHE A 187 -16.21 -1.13 -17.09
C PHE A 187 -15.64 -0.10 -18.06
N ARG A 188 -15.58 1.16 -17.62
CA ARG A 188 -14.91 2.25 -18.33
C ARG A 188 -13.86 2.84 -17.39
N THR A 189 -12.59 2.68 -17.72
CA THR A 189 -11.51 3.35 -17.00
C THR A 189 -11.40 4.79 -17.51
N GLY A 190 -11.29 5.74 -16.59
CA GLY A 190 -11.33 7.18 -16.84
C GLY A 190 -10.05 7.74 -17.44
#